data_AF-A0A8T5F804-F1
#
_entry.id   AF-A0A8T5F804-F1
#
_cell.length_a   1.000
_cell.length_b   1.000
_cell.length_c   1.000
_cell.angle_alpha   90.00
_cell.angle_beta   90.00
_cell.angle_gamma   90.00
#
_symmetry.space_group_name_H-M   'P 1'
#
loop_
_entity.id
_entity.type
_entity.pdbx_description
1 polymer ?
#
loop_
_entity_poly.entity_id
_entity_poly.type
_entity_poly.pdbx_seq_one_letter_code
_entity_poly.pdbx_strand_id
1 'polypeptide(L)'
;MKYKRYSKYKDSGIEWIGEIPEGWEVNRLKFLKKGSLMYGANEIGELKSSTNIRYVRITDFDSNGDLRNANPKFLDYDIAKEFLLEDGDVLLARSGATVGKSFIYRKKWGKACFAGYLIKFRSNKNIFDHNFFYFYAQSKNYWNYVNSV
;
A
#
# COMPACT_ATOMS: atom_id res chain seq x y z
N MET A 1 -15.39 -20.98 -6.17
CA MET A 1 -16.30 -20.46 -5.13
C MET A 1 -17.11 -19.30 -5.72
N LYS A 2 -18.44 -19.29 -5.51
CA LYS A 2 -19.31 -18.16 -5.90
C LYS A 2 -19.70 -17.45 -4.60
N TYR A 3 -19.19 -16.24 -4.36
CA TYR A 3 -19.54 -15.48 -3.16
C TYR A 3 -21.04 -15.13 -3.17
N LYS A 4 -21.71 -15.22 -2.01
CA LYS A 4 -23.12 -14.87 -1.88
C LYS A 4 -23.27 -13.36 -2.05
N ARG A 5 -24.20 -12.94 -2.91
CA ARG A 5 -24.56 -11.51 -3.05
C ARG A 5 -25.17 -11.00 -1.74
N TYR A 6 -25.03 -9.71 -1.49
CA TYR A 6 -25.73 -9.05 -0.39
C TYR A 6 -27.24 -9.10 -0.62
N SER A 7 -28.02 -9.09 0.45
CA SER A 7 -29.49 -9.15 0.37
C SER A 7 -30.12 -7.87 -0.16
N LYS A 8 -29.46 -6.72 0.01
CA LYS A 8 -29.95 -5.39 -0.36
C LYS A 8 -28.81 -4.47 -0.78
N TYR A 9 -29.13 -3.53 -1.64
CA TYR A 9 -28.23 -2.53 -2.21
C TYR A 9 -28.87 -1.15 -2.11
N LYS A 10 -28.04 -0.11 -2.15
CA LYS A 10 -28.42 1.30 -2.19
C LYS A 10 -27.55 2.04 -3.22
N ASP A 11 -28.06 3.15 -3.73
CA ASP A 11 -27.28 4.04 -4.59
C ASP A 11 -26.09 4.63 -3.80
N SER A 12 -24.90 4.63 -4.41
CA SER A 12 -23.68 5.14 -3.77
C SER A 12 -23.57 6.68 -3.79
N GLY A 13 -24.40 7.35 -4.58
CA GLY A 13 -24.27 8.78 -4.91
C GLY A 13 -23.15 9.09 -5.89
N ILE A 14 -22.49 8.08 -6.46
CA ILE A 14 -21.38 8.24 -7.41
C ILE A 14 -21.68 7.40 -8.66
N GLU A 15 -21.92 8.07 -9.78
CA GLU A 15 -22.38 7.46 -11.04
C GLU A 15 -21.53 6.26 -11.48
N TRP A 16 -20.20 6.39 -11.46
CA TRP A 16 -19.30 5.32 -11.91
C TRP A 16 -19.19 4.13 -10.92
N ILE A 17 -19.64 4.29 -9.67
CA ILE A 17 -19.71 3.20 -8.68
C ILE A 17 -21.05 2.47 -8.79
N GLY A 18 -22.14 3.21 -9.00
CA GLY A 18 -23.50 2.67 -9.07
C GLY A 18 -24.00 2.22 -7.69
N GLU A 19 -24.62 1.05 -7.62
CA GLU A 19 -25.17 0.50 -6.38
C GLU A 19 -24.12 -0.21 -5.52
N ILE A 20 -24.18 0.03 -4.21
CA ILE A 20 -23.35 -0.61 -3.19
C ILE A 20 -24.22 -1.36 -2.18
N PRO A 21 -23.69 -2.35 -1.43
CA PRO A 21 -24.47 -3.01 -0.39
C PRO A 21 -25.05 -2.01 0.62
N GLU A 22 -26.27 -2.26 1.10
CA GLU A 22 -27.01 -1.29 1.94
C GLU A 22 -26.22 -0.87 3.20
N GLY A 23 -25.47 -1.79 3.80
CA GLY A 23 -24.63 -1.53 4.98
C GLY A 23 -23.25 -0.93 4.69
N TRP A 24 -22.90 -0.68 3.43
CA TRP A 24 -21.62 -0.05 3.07
C TRP A 24 -21.72 1.47 3.10
N GLU A 25 -20.58 2.12 3.27
CA GLU A 25 -20.45 3.58 3.20
C GLU A 25 -19.41 3.98 2.17
N VAL A 26 -19.65 5.11 1.51
CA VAL A 26 -18.68 5.73 0.60
C VAL A 26 -17.84 6.70 1.41
N ASN A 27 -16.52 6.53 1.39
CA ASN A 27 -15.61 7.38 2.13
C ASN A 27 -14.39 7.77 1.28
N ARG A 28 -13.79 8.92 1.58
CA ARG A 28 -12.53 9.34 0.93
C ARG A 28 -11.37 8.71 1.67
N LEU A 29 -10.43 8.12 0.93
CA LEU A 29 -9.26 7.42 1.50
C LEU A 29 -8.48 8.26 2.53
N LYS A 30 -8.42 9.59 2.35
CA LYS A 30 -7.76 10.53 3.28
C LYS A 30 -8.33 10.51 4.71
N PHE A 31 -9.57 10.05 4.90
CA PHE A 31 -10.22 9.92 6.21
C PHE A 31 -10.07 8.52 6.81
N LEU A 32 -9.59 7.55 6.04
CA LEU A 32 -9.39 6.15 6.47
C LEU A 32 -7.96 5.89 7.00
N LYS A 33 -7.08 6.88 6.94
CA LYS A 33 -5.67 6.76 7.37
C LYS A 33 -5.49 6.97 8.87
N LYS A 34 -4.50 6.28 9.44
CA LYS A 34 -3.89 6.60 10.73
C LYS A 34 -2.62 7.42 10.47
N GLY A 35 -2.59 8.64 10.99
CA GLY A 35 -1.46 9.56 10.78
C GLY A 35 -1.43 10.18 9.37
N SER A 36 -0.28 10.69 8.95
CA SER A 36 -0.08 11.33 7.64
C SER A 36 0.43 10.34 6.59
N LEU A 37 0.14 10.65 5.32
CA LEU A 37 0.84 10.01 4.21
C LEU A 37 2.32 10.41 4.29
N MET A 38 3.21 9.46 4.06
CA MET A 38 4.65 9.66 4.25
C MET A 38 5.41 9.14 3.03
N TYR A 39 6.36 9.94 2.55
CA TYR A 39 7.35 9.48 1.58
C TYR A 39 8.49 8.77 2.30
N GLY A 40 9.10 7.78 1.65
CA GLY A 40 10.22 7.04 2.19
C GLY A 40 11.54 7.81 2.16
N ALA A 41 12.63 7.12 2.51
CA ALA A 41 13.98 7.66 2.49
C ALA A 41 14.47 7.89 1.05
N ASN A 42 15.13 9.02 0.78
CA ASN A 42 15.76 9.32 -0.52
C ASN A 42 17.20 8.82 -0.53
N GLU A 43 17.38 7.50 -0.45
CA GLU A 43 18.68 6.84 -0.36
C GLU A 43 18.92 5.88 -1.51
N ILE A 44 20.19 5.58 -1.80
CA ILE A 44 20.56 4.55 -2.76
C ILE A 44 20.38 3.14 -2.15
N GLY A 45 20.69 3.03 -0.85
CA GLY A 45 20.71 1.78 -0.11
C GLY A 45 21.96 0.94 -0.39
N GLU A 46 22.43 0.26 0.65
CA GLU A 46 23.65 -0.54 0.63
C GLU A 46 23.35 -2.03 0.45
N LEU A 47 24.35 -2.81 0.02
CA LEU A 47 24.22 -4.27 -0.10
C LEU A 47 24.33 -4.98 1.26
N LYS A 48 24.91 -4.30 2.26
CA LYS A 48 25.05 -4.77 3.64
C LYS A 48 24.82 -3.58 4.55
N SER A 49 24.35 -3.84 5.76
CA SER A 49 24.22 -2.83 6.81
C SER A 49 24.42 -3.52 8.15
N SER A 50 24.94 -2.78 9.11
CA SER A 50 25.12 -3.27 10.48
C SER A 50 23.79 -3.66 11.16
N THR A 51 22.68 -3.07 10.71
CA THR A 51 21.35 -3.20 11.35
C THR A 51 20.39 -4.10 10.59
N ASN A 52 20.76 -4.53 9.36
CA ASN A 52 19.98 -5.42 8.49
C ASN A 52 18.52 -4.97 8.26
N ILE A 53 18.24 -3.67 8.22
CA ILE A 53 16.90 -3.15 7.94
C ILE A 53 16.67 -3.13 6.43
N ARG A 54 15.72 -3.94 5.95
CA ARG A 54 15.42 -4.06 4.51
C ARG A 54 14.93 -2.72 3.95
N TYR A 55 15.59 -2.21 2.94
CA TYR A 55 15.16 -1.02 2.19
C TYR A 55 14.33 -1.46 0.98
N VAL A 56 13.01 -1.27 1.06
CA VAL A 56 12.04 -1.70 0.05
C VAL A 56 11.91 -0.64 -1.04
N ARG A 57 12.17 -1.06 -2.29
CA ARG A 57 12.07 -0.26 -3.51
C ARG A 57 10.94 -0.76 -4.41
N ILE A 58 10.51 0.03 -5.39
CA ILE A 58 9.46 -0.35 -6.37
C ILE A 58 9.84 -1.64 -7.13
N THR A 59 11.13 -1.82 -7.37
CA THR A 59 11.69 -2.99 -8.08
C THR A 59 11.80 -4.23 -7.20
N ASP A 60 11.71 -4.07 -5.88
CA ASP A 60 11.83 -5.17 -4.92
C ASP A 60 10.51 -5.93 -4.74
N PHE A 61 9.38 -5.46 -5.28
CA PHE A 61 8.13 -6.22 -5.27
C PHE A 61 7.51 -6.31 -6.67
N ASP A 62 6.66 -7.28 -6.91
CA ASP A 62 5.93 -7.43 -8.17
C ASP A 62 4.47 -6.96 -8.07
N SER A 63 3.69 -7.14 -9.14
CA SER A 63 2.26 -6.78 -9.16
C SER A 63 1.41 -7.62 -8.21
N ASN A 64 1.89 -8.80 -7.80
CA ASN A 64 1.18 -9.69 -6.88
C ASN A 64 1.49 -9.38 -5.42
N GLY A 65 2.39 -8.41 -5.17
CA GLY A 65 2.78 -7.99 -3.82
C GLY A 65 3.85 -8.86 -3.18
N ASP A 66 4.49 -9.73 -3.93
CA ASP A 66 5.58 -10.55 -3.40
C ASP A 66 6.88 -9.78 -3.36
N LEU A 67 7.54 -9.80 -2.20
CA LEU A 67 8.86 -9.18 -2.00
C LEU A 67 9.95 -10.11 -2.55
N ARG A 68 10.66 -9.62 -3.56
CA ARG A 68 11.82 -10.25 -4.19
C ARG A 68 13.08 -10.03 -3.35
N ASN A 69 13.93 -11.05 -3.32
CA ASN A 69 15.21 -11.04 -2.60
C ASN A 69 16.44 -11.19 -3.53
N ALA A 70 16.30 -10.90 -4.82
CA ALA A 70 17.39 -11.07 -5.78
C ALA A 70 18.56 -10.07 -5.57
N ASN A 71 18.27 -8.81 -5.22
CA ASN A 71 19.29 -7.78 -4.95
C ASN A 71 18.81 -6.88 -3.79
N PRO A 72 18.78 -7.41 -2.56
CA PRO A 72 18.24 -6.67 -1.44
C PRO A 72 19.15 -5.48 -1.10
N LYS A 73 18.51 -4.36 -0.79
CA LYS A 73 19.15 -3.17 -0.23
C LYS A 73 18.78 -3.00 1.22
N PHE A 74 19.65 -2.32 1.95
CA PHE A 74 19.52 -2.06 3.37
C PHE A 74 19.90 -0.61 3.70
N LEU A 75 19.41 -0.13 4.83
CA LEU A 75 19.80 1.14 5.43
C LEU A 75 20.17 0.93 6.90
N ASP A 76 21.16 1.67 7.38
CA ASP A 76 21.46 1.72 8.80
C ASP A 76 20.33 2.36 9.60
N TYR A 77 20.26 2.04 10.89
CA TYR A 77 19.14 2.43 11.75
C TYR A 77 18.96 3.95 11.87
N ASP A 78 20.05 4.71 11.85
CA ASP A 78 19.97 6.17 11.99
C ASP A 78 19.19 6.86 10.88
N ILE A 79 19.21 6.30 9.67
CA ILE A 79 18.40 6.77 8.56
C ILE A 79 17.04 6.05 8.58
N ALA A 80 17.04 4.73 8.76
CA ALA A 80 15.85 3.92 8.62
C ALA A 80 14.77 4.17 9.69
N LYS A 81 15.15 4.66 10.89
CA LYS A 81 14.24 4.84 12.04
C LYS A 81 13.00 5.69 11.75
N GLU A 82 13.11 6.67 10.86
CA GLU A 82 11.98 7.54 10.48
C GLU A 82 11.02 6.89 9.49
N PHE A 83 11.48 5.85 8.79
CA PHE A 83 10.77 5.22 7.67
C PHE A 83 10.39 3.77 7.94
N LEU A 84 10.40 3.33 9.20
CA LEU A 84 10.06 1.95 9.55
C LEU A 84 8.61 1.61 9.18
N LEU A 85 8.44 0.39 8.68
CA LEU A 85 7.16 -0.20 8.32
C LEU A 85 6.59 -1.02 9.47
N GLU A 86 5.28 -0.94 9.63
CA GLU A 86 4.47 -1.77 10.52
C GLU A 86 3.60 -2.72 9.71
N ASP A 87 3.29 -3.88 10.30
CA ASP A 87 2.44 -4.89 9.66
C ASP A 87 1.09 -4.30 9.21
N GLY A 88 0.83 -4.42 7.90
CA GLY A 88 -0.35 -3.86 7.24
C GLY A 88 -0.14 -2.50 6.57
N ASP A 89 1.04 -1.89 6.66
CA ASP A 89 1.35 -0.70 5.88
C ASP A 89 1.29 -1.01 4.38
N VAL A 90 0.59 -0.14 3.63
CA VAL A 90 0.48 -0.24 2.17
C VAL A 90 1.36 0.83 1.54
N LEU A 91 2.27 0.41 0.68
CA LEU A 91 3.13 1.27 -0.12
C LEU A 91 2.54 1.43 -1.52
N LEU A 92 2.55 2.66 -2.03
CA LEU A 92 2.09 3.00 -3.38
C LEU A 92 3.23 3.67 -4.16
N ALA A 93 3.51 3.19 -5.36
CA ALA A 93 4.43 3.86 -6.27
C ALA A 93 3.84 5.18 -6.76
N ARG A 94 4.58 6.28 -6.56
CA ARG A 94 4.12 7.64 -6.91
C ARG A 94 4.58 8.14 -8.27
N SER A 95 5.57 7.50 -8.88
CA SER A 95 6.25 8.01 -10.08
C SER A 95 6.74 6.90 -10.99
N GLY A 96 7.02 7.26 -12.25
CA GLY A 96 7.49 6.35 -13.29
C GLY A 96 6.37 5.55 -13.96
N ALA A 97 6.72 4.61 -14.84
CA ALA A 97 5.76 3.75 -15.55
C ALA A 97 4.94 2.80 -14.64
N THR A 98 5.15 2.86 -13.33
CA THR A 98 4.53 2.00 -12.32
C THR A 98 3.67 2.79 -11.33
N VAL A 99 3.25 4.03 -11.64
CA VAL A 99 2.34 4.80 -10.77
C VAL A 99 1.13 3.94 -10.41
N GLY A 100 0.80 3.90 -9.13
CA GLY A 100 -0.33 3.11 -8.60
C GLY A 100 0.02 1.69 -8.19
N LYS A 101 1.17 1.15 -8.60
CA LYS A 101 1.62 -0.18 -8.14
C LYS A 101 1.71 -0.22 -6.63
N SER A 102 1.12 -1.24 -6.01
CA SER A 102 0.95 -1.32 -4.56
C SER A 102 1.65 -2.54 -3.94
N PHE A 103 2.03 -2.41 -2.68
CA PHE A 103 2.65 -3.46 -1.88
C PHE A 103 2.18 -3.37 -0.43
N ILE A 104 1.80 -4.50 0.17
CA ILE A 104 1.43 -4.55 1.59
C ILE A 104 2.56 -5.19 2.40
N TYR A 105 3.14 -4.43 3.32
CA TYR A 105 4.21 -4.93 4.17
C TYR A 105 3.67 -5.93 5.21
N ARG A 106 4.41 -7.03 5.38
CA ARG A 106 4.14 -8.07 6.37
C ARG A 106 5.35 -8.27 7.28
N LYS A 107 5.11 -8.41 8.58
CA LYS A 107 6.15 -8.65 9.60
C LYS A 107 7.02 -9.88 9.33
N LYS A 108 6.54 -10.85 8.55
CA LYS A 108 7.29 -12.05 8.15
C LYS A 108 8.59 -11.73 7.39
N TRP A 109 8.71 -10.53 6.81
CA TRP A 109 9.90 -10.10 6.08
C TRP A 109 10.97 -9.44 6.97
N GLY A 110 10.74 -9.35 8.28
CA GLY A 110 11.67 -8.69 9.20
C GLY A 110 11.67 -7.16 9.04
N LYS A 111 12.46 -6.46 9.87
CA LYS A 111 12.47 -4.98 9.91
C LYS A 111 12.72 -4.40 8.52
N ALA A 112 11.84 -3.49 8.11
CA ALA A 112 11.93 -2.86 6.80
C ALA A 112 11.60 -1.37 6.87
N CYS A 113 12.22 -0.63 5.96
CA CYS A 113 11.91 0.75 5.60
C CYS A 113 11.68 0.83 4.08
N PHE A 114 11.35 2.01 3.55
CA PHE A 114 10.91 2.16 2.16
C PHE A 114 11.50 3.40 1.49
N ALA A 115 11.57 3.35 0.15
CA ALA A 115 12.16 4.40 -0.67
C ALA A 115 11.25 5.62 -0.90
N GLY A 116 11.84 6.79 -1.17
CA GLY A 116 11.15 8.09 -1.27
C GLY A 116 10.16 8.23 -2.43
N TYR A 117 10.27 7.39 -3.45
CA TYR A 117 9.29 7.29 -4.54
C TYR A 117 8.09 6.38 -4.21
N LEU A 118 8.02 5.87 -3.00
CA LEU A 118 6.86 5.17 -2.44
C LEU A 118 6.14 6.08 -1.44
N ILE A 119 4.82 6.02 -1.44
CA ILE A 119 3.95 6.64 -0.44
C ILE A 119 3.47 5.55 0.50
N LYS A 120 3.66 5.75 1.80
CA LYS A 120 3.08 4.90 2.85
C LYS A 120 1.68 5.36 3.21
N PHE A 121 0.72 4.45 3.07
CA PHE A 121 -0.61 4.53 3.63
C PHE A 121 -0.74 3.54 4.79
N ARG A 122 -1.17 4.03 5.95
CA ARG A 122 -1.48 3.22 7.12
C ARG A 122 -2.96 3.34 7.42
N SER A 123 -3.69 2.22 7.41
CA SER A 123 -5.12 2.23 7.76
C SER A 123 -5.35 2.56 9.23
N ASN A 124 -6.43 3.28 9.52
CA ASN A 124 -7.02 3.27 10.85
C ASN A 124 -7.81 1.97 11.03
N LYS A 125 -7.23 1.00 11.76
CA LYS A 125 -7.78 -0.34 11.97
C LYS A 125 -9.15 -0.34 12.67
N ASN A 126 -9.53 0.75 13.35
CA ASN A 126 -10.86 0.88 13.97
C ASN A 126 -11.94 1.23 12.93
N ILE A 127 -11.56 1.69 11.75
CA ILE A 127 -12.47 2.11 10.68
C ILE A 127 -12.48 1.06 9.57
N PHE A 128 -11.30 0.52 9.21
CA PHE A 128 -11.15 -0.23 7.97
C PHE A 128 -9.90 -1.15 7.95
N ASP A 129 -10.04 -2.33 7.34
CA ASP A 129 -8.96 -3.32 7.19
C ASP A 129 -7.99 -2.96 6.04
N HIS A 130 -6.69 -2.83 6.34
CA HIS A 130 -5.63 -2.61 5.35
C HIS A 130 -5.62 -3.62 4.20
N ASN A 131 -6.09 -4.85 4.42
CA ASN A 131 -6.20 -5.86 3.37
C ASN A 131 -7.20 -5.45 2.30
N PHE A 132 -8.33 -4.87 2.70
CA PHE A 132 -9.32 -4.40 1.74
C PHE A 132 -8.72 -3.31 0.85
N PHE A 133 -7.99 -2.35 1.43
CA PHE A 133 -7.40 -1.27 0.62
C PHE A 133 -6.35 -1.83 -0.32
N TYR A 134 -5.51 -2.73 0.15
CA TYR A 134 -4.55 -3.41 -0.69
C TYR A 134 -5.23 -4.15 -1.86
N PHE A 135 -6.28 -4.95 -1.61
CA PHE A 135 -7.00 -5.63 -2.68
C PHE A 135 -7.73 -4.67 -3.62
N TYR A 136 -8.29 -3.57 -3.10
CA TYR A 136 -8.84 -2.51 -3.92
C TYR A 136 -7.78 -1.90 -4.84
N ALA A 137 -6.57 -1.64 -4.32
CA ALA A 137 -5.43 -1.14 -5.10
C ALA A 137 -4.88 -2.14 -6.14
N GLN A 138 -5.35 -3.40 -6.11
CA GLN A 138 -5.09 -4.39 -7.16
C GLN A 138 -6.24 -4.53 -8.16
N SER A 139 -7.38 -3.89 -7.90
CA SER A 139 -8.58 -4.03 -8.72
C SER A 139 -8.48 -3.25 -10.03
N LYS A 140 -9.23 -3.71 -11.04
CA LYS A 140 -9.39 -3.00 -12.31
C LYS A 140 -9.94 -1.58 -12.11
N ASN A 141 -10.86 -1.39 -11.17
CA ASN A 141 -11.47 -0.08 -10.90
C ASN A 141 -10.43 0.94 -10.42
N TYR A 142 -9.54 0.52 -9.53
CA TYR A 142 -8.43 1.36 -9.08
C TYR A 142 -7.50 1.74 -10.24
N TRP A 143 -7.09 0.76 -11.05
CA TRP A 143 -6.20 1.02 -12.18
C TRP A 143 -6.84 1.86 -13.28
N ASN A 144 -8.14 1.69 -13.54
CA ASN A 144 -8.89 2.56 -14.43
C ASN A 144 -8.85 4.01 -13.94
N TYR A 145 -9.01 4.23 -12.63
CA TYR A 145 -8.91 5.55 -12.03
C TYR A 145 -7.48 6.11 -12.16
N VAL A 146 -6.45 5.35 -11.79
CA VAL A 146 -5.04 5.80 -11.88
C VAL A 146 -4.67 6.18 -13.31
N ASN A 147 -5.12 5.41 -14.31
CA ASN A 147 -4.81 5.66 -15.72
C ASN A 147 -5.69 6.77 -16.36
N SER A 148 -6.70 7.27 -15.64
CA SER A 148 -7.56 8.36 -16.11
C SER A 148 -7.05 9.75 -15.72
N VAL A 149 -6.02 9.82 -14.87
CA VAL A 149 -5.42 11.05 -14.34
C VAL A 149 -4.15 11.41 -15.09
#